data_AF-A0A5N5J0Z0-F1
#
_entry.id   AF-A0A5N5J0Z0-F1
#
_cell.length_a   1.000
_cell.length_b   1.000
_cell.length_c   1.000
_cell.angle_alpha   90.00
_cell.angle_beta   90.00
_cell.angle_gamma   90.00
#
_symmetry.space_group_name_H-M   'P 1'
#
loop_
_entity.id
_entity.type
_entity.pdbx_description
1 polymer ?
#
loop_
_entity_poly.entity_id
_entity_poly.type
_entity_poly.pdbx_seq_one_letter_code
_entity_poly.pdbx_strand_id
1 'polypeptide(L)' 'MADNLRENPPQRDIAGDAAQEKANQAPEEISNQARGHKANLNNPNTSEESKQNSEQKLKELGGEGAFFSMDQK' A
#
# COMPACT_ATOMS: atom_id res chain seq x y z
N MET A 1 -41.51 -8.03 -31.73
CA MET A 1 -40.10 -7.75 -32.07
C MET A 1 -39.88 -6.27 -31.87
N ALA A 2 -39.34 -5.90 -30.72
CA ALA A 2 -38.91 -4.52 -30.43
C ALA A 2 -37.67 -4.64 -29.54
N ASP A 3 -36.51 -4.60 -30.18
CA ASP A 3 -35.24 -4.28 -29.56
C ASP A 3 -35.39 -2.93 -28.86
N ASN A 4 -35.24 -2.88 -27.54
CA ASN A 4 -35.10 -1.61 -26.84
C ASN A 4 -34.16 -1.73 -25.64
N LEU A 5 -33.02 -1.06 -25.81
CA LEU A 5 -32.06 -0.57 -24.80
C LEU A 5 -31.62 -1.54 -23.71
N ARG A 6 -30.48 -2.18 -23.96
CA ARG A 6 -29.57 -2.63 -22.91
C ARG A 6 -28.99 -1.40 -22.23
N GLU A 7 -29.59 -1.02 -21.11
CA GLU A 7 -29.09 0.04 -20.21
C GLU A 7 -27.59 -0.18 -19.94
N ASN A 8 -26.79 0.84 -20.24
CA ASN A 8 -25.36 0.89 -19.99
C ASN A 8 -25.18 0.95 -18.45
N PRO A 9 -24.61 -0.07 -17.79
CA PRO A 9 -24.47 -0.04 -16.34
C PRO A 9 -23.53 1.11 -15.96
N PRO A 10 -23.81 1.80 -14.83
CA PRO A 10 -23.00 2.93 -14.37
C PRO A 10 -21.54 2.49 -14.29
N GLN A 11 -20.66 3.27 -14.92
CA GLN A 11 -19.23 3.06 -14.83
C GLN A 11 -18.86 3.05 -13.35
N ARG A 12 -18.38 1.90 -12.88
CA ARG A 12 -17.98 1.73 -11.49
C ARG A 12 -16.75 2.59 -11.29
N ASP A 13 -16.88 3.66 -10.51
CA ASP A 13 -15.76 4.54 -10.19
C ASP A 13 -14.68 3.72 -9.44
N ILE A 14 -13.59 3.38 -10.14
CA ILE A 14 -12.44 2.62 -9.60
C ILE A 14 -11.60 3.50 -8.62
N ALA A 15 -11.99 4.75 -8.39
CA ALA A 15 -11.21 5.72 -7.62
C ALA A 15 -11.32 5.58 -6.09
N GLY A 16 -12.12 4.64 -5.56
CA GLY A 16 -12.47 4.61 -4.13
C GLY A 16 -11.66 3.67 -3.21
N ASP A 17 -10.98 2.65 -3.74
CA ASP A 17 -10.57 1.48 -2.90
C ASP A 17 -9.06 1.31 -2.69
N ALA A 18 -8.22 2.21 -3.21
CA ALA A 18 -6.75 2.06 -3.09
C ALA A 18 -6.17 2.67 -1.80
N ALA A 19 -6.97 3.36 -1.01
CA ALA A 19 -6.52 4.00 0.22
C ALA A 19 -7.44 3.59 1.37
N GLN A 20 -6.84 3.03 2.41
CA GLN A 20 -7.37 2.96 3.78
C GLN A 20 -7.97 1.62 4.26
N GLU A 21 -7.23 0.52 4.10
CA GLU A 21 -7.29 -0.61 5.06
C GLU A 21 -6.06 -0.56 6.00
N LYS A 22 -5.87 0.57 6.70
CA LYS A 22 -4.71 0.83 7.58
C LYS A 22 -5.18 1.05 9.02
N ALA A 23 -5.54 -0.01 9.73
CA ALA A 23 -5.76 0.10 11.19
C ALA A 23 -5.59 -1.18 12.01
N ASN A 24 -5.45 -2.37 11.41
CA ASN A 24 -5.29 -3.64 12.15
C ASN A 24 -4.28 -4.59 11.49
N GLN A 25 -3.10 -4.07 11.12
CA GLN A 25 -2.06 -4.92 10.55
C GLN A 25 -1.25 -5.55 11.69
N ALA A 26 -1.18 -6.88 11.68
CA ALA A 26 -0.36 -7.66 12.61
C ALA A 26 1.10 -7.15 12.58
N PRO A 27 1.85 -7.24 13.69
CA PRO A 27 3.22 -6.73 13.76
C PRO A 27 4.15 -7.34 12.68
N GLU A 28 3.84 -8.55 12.23
CA GLU A 28 4.58 -9.23 11.17
C GLU A 28 4.36 -8.60 9.79
N GLU A 29 3.12 -8.16 9.52
CA GLU A 29 2.78 -7.44 8.29
C GLU A 29 3.45 -6.09 8.21
N ILE A 30 3.58 -5.40 9.34
CA ILE A 30 4.31 -4.13 9.44
C ILE A 30 5.79 -4.36 9.09
N SER A 31 6.41 -5.41 9.64
CA SER A 31 7.79 -5.80 9.33
C SER A 31 7.97 -6.18 7.85
N ASN A 32 7.04 -6.95 7.27
CA ASN A 32 7.06 -7.33 5.86
C ASN A 32 6.97 -6.10 4.94
N GLN A 33 6.04 -5.18 5.21
CA GLN A 33 5.91 -3.93 4.45
C GLN A 33 7.13 -3.04 4.57
N ALA A 34 7.69 -2.89 5.77
CA ALA A 34 8.89 -2.10 5.97
C ALA A 34 10.08 -2.66 5.15
N ARG A 35 10.27 -3.98 5.12
CA ARG A 35 11.27 -4.62 4.26
C ARG A 35 11.04 -4.33 2.78
N GLY A 36 9.80 -4.44 2.31
CA GLY A 36 9.42 -4.16 0.93
C GLY A 36 9.70 -2.71 0.51
N HIS A 37 9.27 -1.74 1.32
CA HIS A 37 9.54 -0.33 1.06
C HIS A 37 11.04 -0.02 1.07
N LYS A 38 11.81 -0.62 1.99
CA LYS A 38 13.27 -0.46 2.02
C LYS A 38 13.95 -1.03 0.77
N ALA A 39 13.49 -2.17 0.27
CA ALA A 39 13.98 -2.72 -1.00
C ALA A 39 13.67 -1.77 -2.17
N ASN A 40 12.49 -1.17 -2.18
CA ASN A 40 12.09 -0.20 -3.20
C ASN A 40 12.99 1.05 -3.21
N LEU A 41 13.44 1.54 -2.04
CA LEU A 41 14.39 2.66 -1.94
C LEU A 41 15.74 2.36 -2.58
N ASN A 42 16.24 1.13 -2.38
CA ASN A 42 17.53 0.70 -2.89
C ASN A 42 17.49 0.25 -4.35
N ASN A 43 16.31 0.11 -4.94
CA ASN A 43 16.18 -0.28 -6.33
C ASN A 43 16.55 0.90 -7.27
N PRO A 44 17.62 0.77 -8.08
CA PRO A 44 18.02 1.83 -9.02
C PRO A 44 16.97 2.05 -10.12
N ASN A 45 16.10 1.08 -10.40
CA ASN A 45 15.06 1.16 -11.41
C ASN A 45 13.75 1.79 -10.89
N THR A 46 13.66 2.12 -9.60
CA THR A 46 12.49 2.76 -9.02
C THR A 46 12.56 4.28 -9.21
N SER A 47 11.43 4.89 -9.59
CA SER A 47 11.31 6.34 -9.75
C SER A 47 11.48 7.10 -8.43
N GLU A 48 11.90 8.35 -8.50
CA GLU A 48 12.08 9.20 -7.31
C GLU A 48 10.77 9.36 -6.52
N GLU A 49 9.64 9.56 -7.19
CA GLU A 49 8.32 9.67 -6.55
C GLU A 49 7.98 8.40 -5.75
N SER A 50 8.22 7.22 -6.32
CA SER A 50 7.99 5.95 -5.64
C SER A 50 8.89 5.76 -4.43
N LYS A 51 10.13 6.27 -4.50
CA LYS A 51 11.06 6.26 -3.37
C LYS A 51 10.56 7.17 -2.26
N GLN A 52 10.21 8.41 -2.57
CA GLN A 52 9.65 9.36 -1.60
C GLN A 52 8.42 8.81 -0.90
N ASN A 53 7.50 8.19 -1.65
CA ASN A 53 6.32 7.55 -1.07
C ASN A 53 6.71 6.39 -0.13
N SER A 54 7.68 5.57 -0.53
CA SER A 54 8.16 4.45 0.29
C SER A 54 8.86 4.92 1.57
N GLU A 55 9.60 6.03 1.53
CA GLU A 55 10.18 6.66 2.72
C GLU A 55 9.10 7.16 3.68
N GLN A 56 8.05 7.81 3.16
CA GLN A 56 6.93 8.26 3.97
C GLN A 56 6.20 7.08 4.63
N LYS A 57 5.93 6.01 3.86
CA LYS A 57 5.31 4.79 4.40
C LYS A 57 6.17 4.10 5.45
N LEU A 58 7.48 4.06 5.28
CA LEU A 58 8.39 3.55 6.30
C LEU A 58 8.31 4.35 7.61
N LYS A 59 8.21 5.67 7.54
CA LYS A 59 8.03 6.53 8.72
C LYS A 59 6.68 6.30 9.40
N GLU A 60 5.60 6.19 8.62
CA GLU A 60 4.24 5.90 9.12
C GLU A 60 4.14 4.54 9.81
N LEU A 61 4.86 3.52 9.32
CA LEU A 61 4.87 2.18 9.88
C LEU A 61 5.62 2.06 11.22
N GLY A 62 6.26 3.14 11.69
CA GLY A 62 7.04 3.17 12.95
C GLY A 62 8.55 3.25 12.74
N GLY A 63 9.00 3.54 11.52
CA GLY A 63 10.43 3.70 11.19
C GLY A 63 11.25 2.46 11.52
N GLU A 64 12.49 2.66 11.96
CA GLU A 64 13.38 1.57 12.39
C GLU A 64 12.87 0.87 13.67
N GLY A 65 12.04 1.54 14.48
CA GLY A 65 11.50 1.02 15.73
C GLY A 65 10.46 -0.09 15.56
N ALA A 66 9.70 -0.08 14.47
CA ALA A 66 8.76 -1.15 14.14
C ALA A 66 9.42 -2.50 13.88
N PHE A 67 10.71 -2.49 13.52
CA PHE A 67 11.51 -3.69 13.32
C PHE A 67 11.96 -4.33 14.64
N PHE A 68 12.19 -3.51 15.68
CA PHE A 68 12.77 -3.94 16.95
C PHE A 68 11.75 -4.57 17.92
N SER A 69 10.46 -4.29 17.76
CA SER A 69 9.41 -4.85 18.64
C SER A 69 9.17 -6.34 18.43
N MET A 70 9.73 -6.96 17.38
CA MET A 70 9.54 -8.39 17.06
C MET A 70 10.54 -9.31 17.78
N ASP A 71 11.61 -8.76 18.39
CA ASP A 71 12.70 -9.54 19.00
C ASP A 71 12.51 -9.79 20.51
N GLN A 72 11.33 -9.51 21.07
CA GLN A 72 10.99 -9.94 22.43
C GLN A 72 10.08 -11.18 22.37
N LYS A 73 10.68 -12.36 22.26
CA LYS A 73 10.03 -13.63 22.60
C LYS A 73 10.87 -14.41 23.60
#